data_AF-A0A558B1L3-F1
#
_entry.id   AF-A0A558B1L3-F1
#
_cell.length_a   1.000
_cell.length_b   1.000
_cell.length_c   1.000
_cell.angle_alpha   90.00
_cell.angle_beta   90.00
_cell.angle_gamma   90.00
#
_symmetry.space_group_name_H-M   'P 1'
#
loop_
_entity.id
_entity.type
_entity.pdbx_description
1 polymer ?
#
loop_
_entity_poly.entity_id
_entity_poly.type
_entity_poly.pdbx_seq_one_letter_code
_entity_poly.pdbx_strand_id
1 'polypeptide(L)'
;MSDYNINGLAIPLFMILMLAEYALLRLQGRSLHRFNDSVNSLSMGLLLLISDALLKAYTFAVFIWLWDNHRLFEFAVNDPITWVVFFLGVDFCYYWFHRVAHEINFLWGAHVGHHQGEEYNLTTALRQSAFQYAFSWLFYLPLALLGCPPVVFVMQFILLKMYQFWLHTQSIKRIPLIEGFMSTPSSHRVHHAKNPIYIDRNYGGTLVIWDRLFGTWQPELASDPCHYGTTRPLDTLNPIKANLQHWSMLAKDSRTTARWQDKIMLWFRPTGWRPDDCLAMDAADPGMQKNGSADRPKYDPQTTWGKKAYVAFAMVVTFVVSTIFIFLSPQLSAMQLAAGVLLVVSGLVIANDLLEGHDRYRWIEWLRMPLMLLFAANLWSIPVATTVVDTIVIERPASQSLDYARTVSRWPEWHPQSAVVQAENQGPLEAGDRFHEVIDTPMGRSRVSWEVIANSAENQWRVRGVNLDNDVEIELAYRFKALDNGHSEFERTLRYTMPNFPLVLANVVHFKGAIEQKSEQSLKRFKETIETLPVGPN
;
A
#
# COMPACT_ATOMS: atom_id res chain seq x y z
N MET A 1 -3.71 -0.58 14.02
CA MET A 1 -3.69 -0.36 12.55
C MET A 1 -3.19 1.07 12.32
N SER A 2 -2.40 1.34 11.29
CA SER A 2 -1.91 2.70 11.05
C SER A 2 -3.07 3.64 10.73
N ASP A 3 -3.01 4.88 11.23
CA ASP A 3 -4.00 5.92 10.97
C ASP A 3 -4.13 6.26 9.46
N TYR A 4 -3.11 5.87 8.67
CA TYR A 4 -2.95 6.22 7.25
C TYR A 4 -2.43 5.05 6.43
N ASN A 5 -2.74 5.03 5.14
CA ASN A 5 -2.13 4.11 4.19
C ASN A 5 -0.96 4.78 3.43
N ILE A 6 0.26 4.56 3.91
CA ILE A 6 1.47 5.17 3.35
C ILE A 6 1.75 4.79 1.88
N ASN A 7 1.14 3.70 1.36
CA ASN A 7 1.29 3.30 -0.03
C ASN A 7 0.82 4.40 -1.01
N GLY A 8 -0.12 5.26 -0.59
CA GLY A 8 -0.55 6.41 -1.39
C GLY A 8 0.61 7.36 -1.71
N LEU A 9 1.58 7.53 -0.80
CA LEU A 9 2.73 8.42 -0.99
C LEU A 9 3.78 7.88 -1.98
N ALA A 10 3.72 6.59 -2.32
CA ALA A 10 4.61 6.02 -3.33
C ALA A 10 4.20 6.41 -4.76
N ILE A 11 2.92 6.76 -4.98
CA ILE A 11 2.38 7.09 -6.31
C ILE A 11 3.13 8.28 -6.94
N PRO A 12 3.25 9.46 -6.27
CA PRO A 12 3.97 10.60 -6.85
C PRO A 12 5.45 10.29 -7.13
N LEU A 13 6.11 9.52 -6.25
CA LEU A 13 7.51 9.13 -6.42
C LEU A 13 7.70 8.33 -7.72
N PHE A 14 6.90 7.28 -7.93
CA PHE A 14 6.98 6.48 -9.15
C PHE A 14 6.62 7.31 -10.39
N MET A 15 5.64 8.22 -10.29
CA MET A 15 5.30 9.14 -11.40
C MET A 15 6.48 10.01 -11.80
N ILE A 16 7.21 10.57 -10.84
CA ILE A 16 8.42 11.38 -11.11
C ILE A 16 9.48 10.53 -11.82
N LEU A 17 9.74 9.31 -11.35
CA LEU A 17 10.73 8.41 -11.95
C LEU A 17 10.36 8.02 -13.39
N MET A 18 9.08 7.72 -13.66
CA MET A 18 8.59 7.44 -15.02
C MET A 18 8.72 8.64 -15.95
N LEU A 19 8.40 9.85 -15.47
CA LEU A 19 8.57 11.08 -16.25
C LEU A 19 10.04 11.38 -16.54
N ALA A 20 10.93 11.11 -15.57
CA ALA A 20 12.37 11.24 -15.74
C ALA A 20 12.91 10.27 -16.79
N GLU A 21 12.49 9.00 -16.77
CA GLU A 21 12.84 8.02 -17.82
C GLU A 21 12.33 8.48 -19.19
N TYR A 22 11.06 8.87 -19.27
CA TYR A 22 10.47 9.36 -20.51
C TYR A 22 11.26 10.54 -21.09
N ALA A 23 11.59 11.54 -20.27
CA ALA A 23 12.37 12.70 -20.68
C ALA A 23 13.79 12.30 -21.13
N LEU A 24 14.48 11.46 -20.38
CA LEU A 24 15.81 10.98 -20.71
C LEU A 24 15.84 10.20 -22.03
N LEU A 25 14.88 9.30 -22.26
CA LEU A 25 14.75 8.56 -23.51
C LEU A 25 14.49 9.49 -24.69
N ARG A 26 13.61 10.49 -24.52
CA ARG A 26 13.34 11.50 -25.56
C ARG A 26 14.58 12.33 -25.91
N LEU A 27 15.35 12.75 -24.90
CA LEU A 27 16.62 13.46 -25.11
C LEU A 27 17.66 12.59 -25.83
N GLN A 28 17.61 11.27 -25.63
CA GLN A 28 18.44 10.29 -26.35
C GLN A 28 17.90 9.92 -27.75
N GLY A 29 16.81 10.54 -28.21
CA GLY A 29 16.17 10.22 -29.49
C GLY A 29 15.48 8.84 -29.52
N ARG A 30 15.25 8.21 -28.37
CA ARG A 30 14.58 6.91 -28.23
C ARG A 30 13.10 7.10 -27.92
N SER A 31 12.26 6.24 -28.48
CA SER A 31 10.80 6.24 -28.23
C SER A 31 10.35 4.86 -27.79
N LEU A 32 10.36 4.61 -26.48
CA LEU A 32 9.93 3.34 -25.87
C LEU A 32 8.59 3.45 -25.13
N HIS A 33 7.94 4.60 -25.22
CA HIS A 33 6.63 4.84 -24.62
C HIS A 33 5.62 5.10 -25.72
N ARG A 34 4.54 4.33 -25.72
CA ARG A 34 3.30 4.70 -26.40
C ARG A 34 2.34 5.26 -25.37
N PHE A 35 1.70 6.38 -25.69
CA PHE A 35 0.79 7.07 -24.77
C PHE A 35 -0.35 6.15 -24.33
N ASN A 36 -0.95 5.43 -25.29
CA ASN A 36 -2.06 4.51 -25.02
C ASN A 36 -1.64 3.37 -24.08
N ASP A 37 -0.49 2.74 -24.33
CA ASP A 37 0.05 1.67 -23.50
C ASP A 37 0.39 2.18 -22.09
N SER A 38 1.00 3.37 -21.99
CA SER A 38 1.34 3.99 -20.70
C SER A 38 0.08 4.28 -19.87
N VAL A 39 -0.98 4.84 -20.47
CA VAL A 39 -2.25 5.08 -19.78
C VAL A 39 -2.89 3.78 -19.32
N ASN A 40 -2.85 2.72 -20.14
CA ASN A 40 -3.39 1.42 -19.76
C ASN A 40 -2.60 0.76 -18.62
N SER A 41 -1.27 0.81 -18.66
CA SER A 41 -0.37 0.32 -17.60
C SER A 41 -0.60 1.05 -16.28
N LEU A 42 -0.74 2.38 -16.33
CA LEU A 42 -1.12 3.21 -15.18
C LEU A 42 -2.51 2.87 -14.64
N SER A 43 -3.46 2.58 -15.53
CA SER A 43 -4.82 2.17 -15.15
C SER A 43 -4.80 0.84 -14.41
N MET A 44 -4.05 -0.15 -14.90
CA MET A 44 -3.86 -1.45 -14.25
C MET A 44 -3.25 -1.29 -12.85
N GLY A 45 -2.20 -0.46 -12.73
CA GLY A 45 -1.57 -0.17 -11.45
C GLY A 45 -2.50 0.48 -10.43
N LEU A 46 -3.37 1.38 -10.89
CA LEU A 46 -4.33 2.01 -9.99
C LEU A 46 -5.44 1.03 -9.53
N LEU A 47 -5.88 0.12 -10.40
CA LEU A 47 -6.77 -0.98 -10.00
C LEU A 47 -6.11 -1.92 -8.97
N LEU A 48 -4.82 -2.23 -9.14
CA LEU A 48 -4.05 -2.98 -8.13
C LEU A 48 -4.07 -2.27 -6.78
N LEU A 49 -3.76 -0.98 -6.74
CA LEU A 49 -3.67 -0.25 -5.46
C LEU A 49 -5.03 -0.20 -4.73
N ILE A 50 -6.13 -0.06 -5.47
CA ILE A 50 -7.47 -0.15 -4.89
C ILE A 50 -7.72 -1.54 -4.32
N SER A 51 -7.42 -2.60 -5.08
CA SER A 51 -7.64 -3.96 -4.62
C SER A 51 -6.75 -4.31 -3.41
N ASP A 52 -5.48 -3.88 -3.42
CA ASP A 52 -4.55 -4.01 -2.30
C ASP A 52 -5.12 -3.34 -1.04
N ALA A 53 -5.55 -2.09 -1.14
CA ALA A 53 -6.09 -1.35 0.00
C ALA A 53 -7.28 -2.06 0.66
N LEU A 54 -8.14 -2.71 -0.13
CA LEU A 54 -9.29 -3.46 0.36
C LEU A 54 -8.92 -4.81 1.01
N LEU A 55 -7.90 -5.49 0.48
CA LEU A 55 -7.50 -6.83 0.94
C LEU A 55 -6.49 -6.79 2.09
N LYS A 56 -5.64 -5.76 2.15
CA LYS A 56 -4.46 -5.69 3.03
C LYS A 56 -4.80 -5.81 4.51
N ALA A 57 -5.91 -5.21 4.95
CA ALA A 57 -6.35 -5.33 6.35
C ALA A 57 -6.61 -6.79 6.74
N TYR A 58 -7.31 -7.53 5.86
CA TYR A 58 -7.60 -8.95 6.08
C TYR A 58 -6.35 -9.83 5.98
N THR A 59 -5.58 -9.70 4.90
CA THR A 59 -4.40 -10.57 4.68
C THR A 59 -3.34 -10.38 5.76
N PHE A 60 -3.13 -9.15 6.21
CA PHE A 60 -2.18 -8.86 7.28
C PHE A 60 -2.70 -9.26 8.66
N ALA A 61 -4.02 -9.16 8.91
CA ALA A 61 -4.61 -9.68 10.15
C ALA A 61 -4.42 -11.21 10.27
N VAL A 62 -4.59 -11.96 9.17
CA VAL A 62 -4.31 -13.41 9.15
C VAL A 62 -2.84 -13.69 9.41
N PHE A 63 -1.93 -12.92 8.79
CA PHE A 63 -0.49 -13.06 9.03
C PHE A 63 -0.13 -12.85 10.51
N ILE A 64 -0.60 -11.76 11.12
CA ILE A 64 -0.36 -11.46 12.54
C ILE A 64 -0.95 -12.55 13.42
N TRP A 65 -2.19 -12.98 13.15
CA TRP A 65 -2.83 -14.03 13.93
C TRP A 65 -2.03 -15.34 13.89
N LEU A 66 -1.52 -15.75 12.72
CA LEU A 66 -0.65 -16.92 12.61
C LEU A 66 0.67 -16.73 13.36
N TRP A 67 1.29 -15.56 13.26
CA TRP A 67 2.53 -15.26 13.96
C TRP A 67 2.35 -15.25 15.49
N ASP A 68 1.26 -14.66 16.00
CA ASP A 68 0.98 -14.58 17.43
C ASP A 68 0.71 -15.97 18.05
N ASN A 69 -0.02 -16.83 17.33
CA ASN A 69 -0.58 -18.07 17.89
C ASN A 69 0.17 -19.35 17.46
N HIS A 70 0.91 -19.31 16.34
CA HIS A 70 1.43 -20.52 15.69
C HIS A 70 2.88 -20.42 15.20
N ARG A 71 3.62 -19.37 15.58
CA ARG A 71 5.05 -19.28 15.23
C ARG A 71 5.86 -20.40 15.90
N LEU A 72 6.83 -20.93 15.17
CA LEU A 72 7.69 -22.03 15.57
C LEU A 72 8.98 -21.55 16.25
N PHE A 73 9.45 -20.35 15.89
CA PHE A 73 10.68 -19.75 16.43
C PHE A 73 10.45 -18.30 16.82
N GLU A 74 11.23 -17.82 17.78
CA GLU A 74 11.25 -16.44 18.22
C GLU A 74 12.41 -15.70 17.55
N PHE A 75 12.08 -14.68 16.75
CA PHE A 75 13.06 -13.80 16.13
C PHE A 75 12.91 -12.39 16.67
N ALA A 76 14.01 -11.78 17.12
CA ALA A 76 14.00 -10.41 17.62
C ALA A 76 14.21 -9.40 16.49
N VAL A 77 13.44 -8.30 16.50
CA VAL A 77 13.58 -7.20 15.52
C VAL A 77 14.96 -6.54 15.59
N ASN A 78 15.58 -6.53 16.76
CA ASN A 78 16.89 -5.91 17.00
C ASN A 78 18.07 -6.82 16.61
N ASP A 79 17.82 -8.08 16.24
CA ASP A 79 18.86 -9.00 15.80
C ASP A 79 19.09 -8.88 14.27
N PRO A 80 20.30 -8.52 13.81
CA PRO A 80 20.61 -8.46 12.39
C PRO A 80 20.35 -9.76 11.62
N ILE A 81 20.48 -10.92 12.27
CA ILE A 81 20.26 -12.23 11.63
C ILE A 81 18.79 -12.37 11.20
N THR A 82 17.85 -11.87 12.00
CA THR A 82 16.41 -11.82 11.66
C THR A 82 16.22 -11.18 10.28
N TRP A 83 16.86 -10.04 10.04
CA TRP A 83 16.72 -9.31 8.78
C TRP A 83 17.32 -10.06 7.60
N VAL A 84 18.46 -10.73 7.77
CA VAL A 84 19.09 -11.52 6.70
C VAL A 84 18.25 -12.74 6.35
N VAL A 85 17.78 -13.49 7.36
CA VAL A 85 16.94 -14.68 7.17
C VAL A 85 15.65 -14.33 6.45
N PHE A 86 14.95 -13.28 6.90
CA PHE A 86 13.68 -12.89 6.29
C PHE A 86 13.83 -12.09 4.99
N PHE A 87 14.97 -11.46 4.72
CA PHE A 87 15.28 -10.99 3.36
C PHE A 87 15.29 -12.16 2.37
N LEU A 88 16.03 -13.23 2.67
CA LEU A 88 16.08 -14.44 1.84
C LEU A 88 14.72 -15.13 1.77
N GLY A 89 14.01 -15.21 2.91
CA GLY A 89 12.68 -15.83 2.99
C GLY A 89 11.63 -15.10 2.16
N VAL A 90 11.56 -13.76 2.26
CA VAL A 90 10.61 -12.95 1.47
C VAL A 90 10.91 -13.06 -0.02
N ASP A 91 12.17 -13.01 -0.42
CA ASP A 91 12.56 -13.16 -1.84
C ASP A 91 12.29 -14.58 -2.38
N PHE A 92 12.52 -15.61 -1.56
CA PHE A 92 12.18 -17.00 -1.88
C PHE A 92 10.67 -17.23 -2.03
N CYS A 93 9.86 -16.71 -1.11
CA CYS A 93 8.40 -16.76 -1.21
C CYS A 93 7.89 -16.04 -2.47
N TYR A 94 8.51 -14.90 -2.81
CA TYR A 94 8.21 -14.20 -4.06
C TYR A 94 8.54 -15.08 -5.28
N TYR A 95 9.73 -15.68 -5.33
CA TYR A 95 10.14 -16.57 -6.44
C TYR A 95 9.10 -17.67 -6.69
N TRP A 96 8.66 -18.36 -5.62
CA TRP A 96 7.70 -19.46 -5.77
C TRP A 96 6.32 -18.99 -6.16
N PHE A 97 5.82 -17.90 -5.57
CA PHE A 97 4.56 -17.32 -6.02
C PHE A 97 4.65 -16.95 -7.50
N HIS A 98 5.72 -16.26 -7.89
CA HIS A 98 5.91 -15.76 -9.25
C HIS A 98 6.00 -16.89 -10.26
N ARG A 99 6.77 -17.94 -9.96
CA ARG A 99 6.86 -19.15 -10.77
C ARG A 99 5.50 -19.83 -10.93
N VAL A 100 4.79 -20.10 -9.84
CA VAL A 100 3.47 -20.76 -9.88
C VAL A 100 2.46 -19.88 -10.62
N ALA A 101 2.54 -18.56 -10.47
CA ALA A 101 1.72 -17.62 -11.20
C ALA A 101 2.00 -17.60 -12.72
N HIS A 102 3.21 -17.94 -13.14
CA HIS A 102 3.51 -18.15 -14.55
C HIS A 102 3.10 -19.53 -15.06
N GLU A 103 3.36 -20.57 -14.29
CA GLU A 103 3.26 -21.95 -14.76
C GLU A 103 1.85 -22.54 -14.62
N ILE A 104 0.93 -21.97 -13.84
CA ILE A 104 -0.45 -22.50 -13.66
C ILE A 104 -1.49 -21.57 -14.26
N ASN A 105 -2.33 -22.08 -15.18
CA ASN A 105 -3.37 -21.32 -15.91
C ASN A 105 -4.21 -20.39 -15.00
N PHE A 106 -4.72 -20.89 -13.86
CA PHE A 106 -5.53 -20.06 -12.97
C PHE A 106 -4.76 -18.86 -12.41
N LEU A 107 -3.54 -19.07 -11.90
CA LEU A 107 -2.75 -17.99 -11.32
C LEU A 107 -2.10 -17.10 -12.40
N TRP A 108 -1.89 -17.63 -13.60
CA TRP A 108 -1.55 -16.82 -14.76
C TRP A 108 -2.64 -15.81 -15.07
N GLY A 109 -3.92 -16.13 -14.87
CA GLY A 109 -4.98 -15.12 -14.98
C GLY A 109 -4.81 -13.93 -14.02
N ALA A 110 -4.23 -14.15 -12.84
CA ALA A 110 -3.93 -13.10 -11.88
C ALA A 110 -2.57 -12.40 -12.13
N HIS A 111 -1.77 -12.88 -13.08
CA HIS A 111 -0.42 -12.35 -13.31
C HIS A 111 -0.18 -11.84 -14.73
N VAL A 112 -0.84 -12.45 -15.72
CA VAL A 112 -0.75 -12.16 -17.15
C VAL A 112 -0.83 -10.67 -17.43
N GLY A 113 -1.68 -9.93 -16.70
CA GLY A 113 -1.80 -8.47 -16.70
C GLY A 113 -0.47 -7.74 -16.81
N HIS A 114 0.53 -8.24 -16.09
CA HIS A 114 1.89 -7.72 -16.03
C HIS A 114 2.70 -7.89 -17.31
N HIS A 115 2.46 -8.96 -18.04
CA HIS A 115 3.17 -9.31 -19.27
C HIS A 115 2.46 -8.86 -20.55
N GLN A 116 1.24 -8.32 -20.47
CA GLN A 116 0.45 -7.95 -21.66
C GLN A 116 0.98 -6.72 -22.40
N GLY A 117 1.75 -5.87 -21.71
CA GLY A 117 2.31 -4.65 -22.29
C GLY A 117 3.28 -5.00 -23.42
N GLU A 118 3.07 -4.40 -24.60
CA GLU A 118 3.95 -4.59 -25.75
C GLU A 118 5.09 -3.54 -25.78
N GLU A 119 5.05 -2.58 -24.84
CA GLU A 119 6.18 -1.74 -24.49
C GLU A 119 6.80 -2.18 -23.15
N TYR A 120 8.11 -2.01 -23.03
CA TYR A 120 8.85 -2.30 -21.81
C TYR A 120 9.60 -1.06 -21.34
N ASN A 121 9.12 -0.47 -20.25
CA ASN A 121 9.62 0.76 -19.63
C ASN A 121 9.10 0.83 -18.18
N LEU A 122 9.40 1.90 -17.42
CA LEU A 122 9.06 1.95 -16.00
C LEU A 122 7.54 1.89 -15.73
N THR A 123 6.69 2.22 -16.71
CA THR A 123 5.23 2.05 -16.55
C THR A 123 4.83 0.57 -16.46
N THR A 124 5.62 -0.33 -17.05
CA THR A 124 5.42 -1.79 -16.98
C THR A 124 5.50 -2.28 -15.53
N ALA A 125 6.33 -1.66 -14.68
CA ALA A 125 6.41 -2.01 -13.25
C ALA A 125 5.05 -1.86 -12.55
N LEU A 126 4.27 -0.85 -12.95
CA LEU A 126 2.96 -0.55 -12.37
C LEU A 126 1.84 -1.35 -13.03
N ARG A 127 2.06 -1.89 -14.24
CA ARG A 127 1.09 -2.76 -14.91
C ARG A 127 1.02 -4.09 -14.15
N GLN A 128 0.26 -4.16 -13.07
CA GLN A 128 0.03 -5.40 -12.31
C GLN A 128 -1.47 -5.69 -12.34
N SER A 129 -1.84 -6.97 -12.24
CA SER A 129 -3.27 -7.32 -12.15
C SER A 129 -3.84 -6.89 -10.80
N ALA A 130 -5.08 -6.43 -10.80
CA ALA A 130 -5.84 -6.17 -9.58
C ALA A 130 -5.91 -7.38 -8.63
N PHE A 131 -5.81 -8.60 -9.16
CA PHE A 131 -5.97 -9.83 -8.39
C PHE A 131 -4.66 -10.41 -7.85
N GLN A 132 -3.50 -9.81 -8.16
CA GLN A 132 -2.18 -10.30 -7.76
C GLN A 132 -2.08 -10.54 -6.24
N TYR A 133 -2.58 -9.61 -5.42
CA TYR A 133 -2.52 -9.70 -3.96
C TYR A 133 -3.62 -10.57 -3.33
N ALA A 134 -4.64 -10.96 -4.09
CA ALA A 134 -5.64 -11.92 -3.61
C ALA A 134 -5.05 -13.33 -3.44
N PHE A 135 -3.96 -13.64 -4.16
CA PHE A 135 -3.33 -14.97 -4.17
C PHE A 135 -1.92 -14.99 -3.60
N SER A 136 -1.10 -13.96 -3.85
CA SER A 136 0.32 -13.96 -3.43
C SER A 136 0.52 -14.01 -1.92
N TRP A 137 -0.38 -13.43 -1.11
CA TRP A 137 -0.24 -13.39 0.34
C TRP A 137 -0.14 -14.79 0.99
N LEU A 138 -0.78 -15.81 0.38
CA LEU A 138 -0.74 -17.20 0.85
C LEU A 138 0.69 -17.77 0.87
N PHE A 139 1.53 -17.36 -0.07
CA PHE A 139 2.92 -17.81 -0.18
C PHE A 139 3.82 -17.22 0.91
N TYR A 140 3.38 -16.16 1.59
CA TYR A 140 4.12 -15.53 2.68
C TYR A 140 3.69 -16.03 4.06
N LEU A 141 2.58 -16.77 4.19
CA LEU A 141 2.14 -17.35 5.46
C LEU A 141 3.17 -18.29 6.13
N PRO A 142 3.98 -19.08 5.39
CA PRO A 142 5.07 -19.84 5.99
C PRO A 142 6.06 -18.98 6.77
N LEU A 143 6.26 -17.71 6.41
CA LEU A 143 7.13 -16.80 7.16
C LEU A 143 6.54 -16.42 8.51
N ALA A 144 5.22 -16.26 8.61
CA ALA A 144 4.54 -16.04 9.89
C ALA A 144 4.76 -17.25 10.82
N LEU A 145 4.56 -18.46 10.29
CA LEU A 145 4.82 -19.71 11.02
C LEU A 145 6.29 -19.88 11.38
N LEU A 146 7.23 -19.45 10.53
CA LEU A 146 8.65 -19.46 10.86
C LEU A 146 9.01 -18.49 11.99
N GLY A 147 8.16 -17.49 12.28
CA GLY A 147 8.39 -16.51 13.32
C GLY A 147 8.80 -15.13 12.83
N CYS A 148 8.59 -14.80 11.55
CA CYS A 148 8.89 -13.48 11.00
C CYS A 148 8.13 -12.36 11.73
N PRO A 149 8.82 -11.46 12.44
CA PRO A 149 8.14 -10.34 13.07
C PRO A 149 7.38 -9.53 12.01
N PRO A 150 6.09 -9.18 12.22
CA PRO A 150 5.27 -8.52 11.21
C PRO A 150 5.90 -7.23 10.65
N VAL A 151 6.62 -6.47 11.50
CA VAL A 151 7.35 -5.27 11.08
C VAL A 151 8.49 -5.59 10.11
N VAL A 152 9.24 -6.67 10.34
CA VAL A 152 10.32 -7.12 9.45
C VAL A 152 9.73 -7.56 8.11
N PHE A 153 8.64 -8.33 8.13
CA PHE A 153 7.95 -8.74 6.92
C PHE A 153 7.52 -7.54 6.06
N VAL A 154 6.83 -6.56 6.64
CA VAL A 154 6.35 -5.37 5.92
C VAL A 154 7.51 -4.59 5.31
N MET A 155 8.58 -4.36 6.08
CA MET A 155 9.75 -3.61 5.61
C MET A 155 10.47 -4.34 4.48
N GLN A 156 10.72 -5.65 4.62
CA GLN A 156 11.36 -6.46 3.57
C GLN A 156 10.50 -6.54 2.30
N PHE A 157 9.18 -6.65 2.46
CA PHE A 157 8.26 -6.66 1.31
C PHE A 157 8.26 -5.33 0.56
N ILE A 158 8.27 -4.20 1.27
CA ILE A 158 8.41 -2.87 0.65
C ILE A 158 9.75 -2.75 -0.10
N LEU A 159 10.85 -3.16 0.52
CA LEU A 159 12.18 -3.14 -0.10
C LEU A 159 12.23 -4.00 -1.37
N LEU A 160 11.65 -5.21 -1.32
CA LEU A 160 11.51 -6.10 -2.49
C LEU A 160 10.76 -5.38 -3.62
N LYS A 161 9.63 -4.74 -3.33
CA LYS A 161 8.83 -4.02 -4.35
C LYS A 161 9.54 -2.79 -4.91
N MET A 162 10.23 -2.02 -4.06
CA MET A 162 11.06 -0.91 -4.50
C MET A 162 12.21 -1.39 -5.39
N TYR A 163 12.83 -2.51 -5.06
CA TYR A 163 13.85 -3.14 -5.89
C TYR A 163 13.31 -3.59 -7.24
N GLN A 164 12.12 -4.20 -7.28
CA GLN A 164 11.52 -4.66 -8.54
C GLN A 164 11.17 -3.51 -9.50
N PHE A 165 10.88 -2.31 -9.00
CA PHE A 165 10.50 -1.17 -9.83
C PHE A 165 11.54 -0.83 -10.90
N TRP A 166 12.81 -0.65 -10.52
CA TRP A 166 13.87 -0.19 -11.44
C TRP A 166 14.29 -1.23 -12.48
N LEU A 167 13.88 -2.50 -12.29
CA LEU A 167 14.15 -3.58 -13.26
C LEU A 167 13.43 -3.36 -14.60
N HIS A 168 12.34 -2.60 -14.61
CA HIS A 168 11.48 -2.43 -15.78
C HIS A 168 11.98 -1.33 -16.72
N THR A 169 13.14 -1.52 -17.33
CA THR A 169 13.65 -0.54 -18.28
C THR A 169 14.50 -1.18 -19.37
N GLN A 170 14.46 -0.59 -20.57
CA GLN A 170 15.42 -0.88 -21.65
C GLN A 170 16.54 0.17 -21.73
N SER A 171 16.54 1.15 -20.81
CA SER A 171 17.56 2.20 -20.74
C SER A 171 18.90 1.67 -20.25
N ILE A 172 18.85 0.72 -19.31
CA ILE A 172 20.01 0.05 -18.73
C ILE A 172 20.18 -1.30 -19.43
N LYS A 173 21.34 -1.53 -20.05
CA LYS A 173 21.66 -2.79 -20.74
C LYS A 173 21.98 -3.91 -19.74
N ARG A 174 23.25 -4.30 -19.65
CA ARG A 174 23.76 -5.33 -18.74
C ARG A 174 24.56 -4.69 -17.61
N ILE A 175 24.62 -5.37 -16.47
CA ILE A 175 25.40 -4.94 -15.30
C ILE A 175 26.28 -6.11 -14.84
N PRO A 176 27.43 -6.35 -15.49
CA PRO A 176 28.18 -7.60 -15.37
C PRO A 176 28.56 -8.03 -13.95
N LEU A 177 28.76 -7.08 -13.02
CA LEU A 177 29.19 -7.37 -11.65
C LEU A 177 28.11 -8.04 -10.79
N ILE A 178 26.84 -7.73 -11.04
CA ILE A 178 25.70 -8.22 -10.24
C ILE A 178 24.80 -9.17 -11.04
N GLU A 179 24.94 -9.17 -12.36
CA GLU A 179 24.15 -9.98 -13.27
C GLU A 179 24.49 -11.47 -13.09
N GLY A 180 23.47 -12.25 -12.72
CA GLY A 180 23.65 -13.65 -12.36
C GLY A 180 23.69 -13.92 -10.85
N PHE A 181 23.68 -12.89 -10.00
CA PHE A 181 23.42 -13.01 -8.57
C PHE A 181 22.15 -12.24 -8.16
N MET A 182 22.01 -11.01 -8.63
CA MET A 182 20.81 -10.19 -8.46
C MET A 182 19.99 -10.09 -9.75
N SER A 183 18.71 -9.81 -9.61
CA SER A 183 17.85 -9.45 -10.73
C SER A 183 18.28 -8.09 -11.27
N THR A 184 18.45 -7.98 -12.58
CA THR A 184 18.83 -6.74 -13.27
C THR A 184 17.82 -6.43 -14.36
N PRO A 185 17.82 -5.21 -14.94
CA PRO A 185 16.98 -4.92 -16.09
C PRO A 185 17.18 -5.90 -17.25
N SER A 186 18.38 -6.46 -17.45
CA SER A 186 18.63 -7.48 -18.47
C SER A 186 17.93 -8.81 -18.18
N SER A 187 18.08 -9.35 -16.98
CA SER A 187 17.40 -10.60 -16.61
C SER A 187 15.88 -10.44 -16.55
N HIS A 188 15.40 -9.26 -16.16
CA HIS A 188 13.97 -8.97 -16.08
C HIS A 188 13.35 -8.70 -17.45
N ARG A 189 14.09 -8.14 -18.43
CA ARG A 189 13.64 -8.10 -19.83
C ARG A 189 13.39 -9.49 -20.40
N VAL A 190 14.29 -10.44 -20.13
CA VAL A 190 14.12 -11.85 -20.51
C VAL A 190 12.84 -12.40 -19.89
N HIS A 191 12.63 -12.19 -18.60
CA HIS A 191 11.43 -12.64 -17.92
C HIS A 191 10.12 -12.13 -18.57
N HIS A 192 10.13 -10.89 -19.04
CA HIS A 192 8.98 -10.27 -19.71
C HIS A 192 8.86 -10.60 -21.20
N ALA A 193 9.82 -11.31 -21.77
CA ALA A 193 9.84 -11.59 -23.19
C ALA A 193 8.97 -12.82 -23.53
N LYS A 194 8.24 -12.74 -24.64
CA LYS A 194 7.43 -13.85 -25.18
C LYS A 194 8.18 -14.73 -26.18
N ASN A 195 9.48 -14.51 -26.36
CA ASN A 195 10.32 -15.37 -27.19
C ASN A 195 10.30 -16.80 -26.64
N PRO A 196 10.24 -17.85 -27.47
CA PRO A 196 10.20 -19.23 -27.00
C PRO A 196 11.34 -19.63 -26.05
N ILE A 197 12.54 -19.07 -26.23
CA ILE A 197 13.70 -19.30 -25.35
C ILE A 197 13.59 -18.62 -23.97
N TYR A 198 12.74 -17.59 -23.87
CA TYR A 198 12.61 -16.74 -22.67
C TYR A 198 11.33 -17.01 -21.86
N ILE A 199 10.36 -17.74 -22.43
CA ILE A 199 9.16 -18.17 -21.70
C ILE A 199 9.55 -18.99 -20.48
N ASP A 200 8.92 -18.67 -19.35
CA ASP A 200 9.10 -19.37 -18.07
C ASP A 200 10.55 -19.36 -17.58
N ARG A 201 11.16 -18.16 -17.61
CA ARG A 201 12.52 -17.88 -17.13
C ARG A 201 12.55 -16.69 -16.19
N ASN A 202 13.57 -16.68 -15.32
CA ASN A 202 13.95 -15.56 -14.46
C ASN A 202 12.83 -15.02 -13.54
N TYR A 203 12.31 -15.86 -12.64
CA TYR A 203 11.26 -15.49 -11.68
C TYR A 203 11.77 -14.74 -10.43
N GLY A 204 13.08 -14.64 -10.23
CA GLY A 204 13.69 -13.99 -9.07
C GLY A 204 13.30 -12.52 -8.92
N GLY A 205 12.91 -12.13 -7.70
CA GLY A 205 12.51 -10.76 -7.39
C GLY A 205 13.71 -9.82 -7.27
N THR A 206 14.52 -10.04 -6.24
CA THR A 206 15.80 -9.36 -6.01
C THR A 206 16.97 -10.27 -6.33
N LEU A 207 16.87 -11.57 -6.04
CA LEU A 207 17.95 -12.52 -6.27
C LEU A 207 17.61 -13.49 -7.41
N VAL A 208 18.54 -13.67 -8.33
CA VAL A 208 18.44 -14.70 -9.40
C VAL A 208 19.04 -16.03 -8.97
N ILE A 209 19.53 -16.13 -7.73
CA ILE A 209 20.07 -17.37 -7.16
C ILE A 209 19.00 -18.47 -7.19
N TRP A 210 17.74 -18.12 -6.91
CA TRP A 210 16.63 -19.06 -6.99
C TRP A 210 16.44 -19.60 -8.40
N ASP A 211 16.55 -18.73 -9.41
CA ASP A 211 16.49 -19.15 -10.80
C ASP A 211 17.59 -20.13 -11.18
N ARG A 212 18.80 -19.93 -10.64
CA ARG A 212 19.90 -20.87 -10.84
C ARG A 212 19.66 -22.19 -10.13
N LEU A 213 19.22 -22.13 -8.87
CA LEU A 213 18.99 -23.30 -8.04
C LEU A 213 17.87 -24.19 -8.62
N PHE A 214 16.83 -23.58 -9.16
CA PHE A 214 15.65 -24.27 -9.67
C PHE A 214 15.60 -24.38 -11.22
N GLY A 215 16.68 -24.02 -11.91
CA GLY A 215 16.86 -24.25 -13.34
C GLY A 215 16.04 -23.35 -14.28
N THR A 216 15.63 -22.16 -13.81
CA THR A 216 14.84 -21.18 -14.58
C THR A 216 15.67 -19.99 -15.07
N TRP A 217 16.98 -19.96 -14.81
CA TRP A 217 17.87 -18.88 -15.25
C TRP A 217 18.12 -18.89 -16.77
N GLN A 218 17.94 -17.74 -17.40
CA GLN A 218 18.28 -17.50 -18.81
C GLN A 218 18.87 -16.08 -18.98
N PRO A 219 20.12 -15.94 -19.44
CA PRO A 219 20.65 -14.61 -19.76
C PRO A 219 19.97 -14.05 -21.00
N GLU A 220 19.90 -12.73 -21.11
CA GLU A 220 19.53 -12.06 -22.36
C GLU A 220 20.56 -12.48 -23.43
N LEU A 221 20.15 -12.70 -24.68
CA LEU A 221 21.07 -13.04 -25.77
C LEU A 221 21.04 -11.93 -26.83
N ALA A 222 22.21 -11.47 -27.25
CA ALA A 222 22.30 -10.48 -28.32
C ALA A 222 21.77 -11.00 -29.67
N SER A 223 21.82 -12.32 -29.87
CA SER A 223 21.30 -13.00 -31.06
C SER A 223 19.78 -13.14 -31.09
N ASP A 224 19.11 -12.97 -29.94
CA ASP A 224 17.66 -13.16 -29.80
C ASP A 224 17.08 -12.00 -28.96
N PRO A 225 16.84 -10.83 -29.57
CA PRO A 225 16.31 -9.66 -28.87
C PRO A 225 14.95 -9.95 -28.21
N CYS A 226 14.66 -9.30 -27.07
CA CYS A 226 13.39 -9.51 -26.37
C CYS A 226 12.21 -8.91 -27.15
N HIS A 227 11.16 -9.71 -27.37
CA HIS A 227 9.86 -9.28 -27.86
C HIS A 227 8.85 -9.31 -26.70
N TYR A 228 8.08 -8.24 -26.51
CA TYR A 228 7.17 -8.10 -25.36
C TYR A 228 5.69 -8.29 -25.72
N GLY A 229 4.85 -8.36 -24.69
CA GLY A 229 3.45 -8.73 -24.77
C GLY A 229 3.25 -10.22 -24.49
N THR A 230 2.03 -10.71 -24.72
CA THR A 230 1.66 -12.11 -24.53
C THR A 230 1.51 -12.84 -25.86
N THR A 231 1.69 -14.17 -25.87
CA THR A 231 1.54 -15.02 -27.07
C THR A 231 0.14 -14.96 -27.69
N ARG A 232 -0.87 -14.77 -26.83
CA ARG A 232 -2.20 -14.26 -27.21
C ARG A 232 -2.28 -12.79 -26.79
N PRO A 233 -2.36 -11.83 -27.72
CA PRO A 233 -2.43 -10.41 -27.40
C PRO A 233 -3.68 -10.03 -26.57
N LEU A 234 -3.61 -8.90 -25.87
CA LEU A 234 -4.78 -8.33 -25.22
C LEU A 234 -5.77 -7.71 -26.23
N ASP A 235 -5.27 -7.00 -27.24
CA ASP A 235 -6.05 -6.33 -28.30
C ASP A 235 -7.20 -5.42 -27.80
N THR A 236 -7.02 -4.81 -26.62
CA THR A 236 -7.92 -3.80 -26.05
C THR A 236 -7.17 -2.96 -25.03
N LEU A 237 -7.58 -1.70 -24.83
CA LEU A 237 -7.10 -0.87 -23.73
C LEU A 237 -8.02 -0.97 -22.50
N ASN A 238 -9.10 -1.76 -22.53
CA ASN A 238 -10.02 -1.84 -21.40
C ASN A 238 -9.34 -2.52 -20.19
N PRO A 239 -9.16 -1.82 -19.04
CA PRO A 239 -8.41 -2.35 -17.91
C PRO A 239 -9.18 -3.45 -17.16
N ILE A 240 -10.51 -3.55 -17.30
CA ILE A 240 -11.30 -4.65 -16.75
C ILE A 240 -11.07 -5.92 -17.58
N LYS A 241 -11.11 -5.80 -18.91
CA LYS A 241 -10.79 -6.93 -19.80
C LYS A 241 -9.36 -7.39 -19.63
N ALA A 242 -8.40 -6.48 -19.47
CA ALA A 242 -7.01 -6.79 -19.19
C ALA A 242 -6.83 -7.71 -17.97
N ASN A 243 -7.66 -7.54 -16.93
CA ASN A 243 -7.64 -8.41 -15.75
C ASN A 243 -8.40 -9.74 -15.93
N LEU A 244 -9.43 -9.80 -16.79
CA LEU A 244 -10.38 -10.92 -16.83
C LEU A 244 -10.31 -11.78 -18.09
N GLN A 245 -9.61 -11.35 -19.14
CA GLN A 245 -9.61 -12.01 -20.45
C GLN A 245 -9.15 -13.47 -20.35
N HIS A 246 -8.07 -13.75 -19.60
CA HIS A 246 -7.54 -15.10 -19.48
C HIS A 246 -8.53 -16.04 -18.77
N TRP A 247 -9.10 -15.64 -17.64
CA TRP A 247 -10.13 -16.45 -16.96
C TRP A 247 -11.42 -16.57 -17.78
N SER A 248 -11.78 -15.55 -18.57
CA SER A 248 -12.94 -15.62 -19.46
C SER A 248 -12.73 -16.68 -20.56
N MET A 249 -11.50 -16.79 -21.09
CA MET A 249 -11.11 -17.86 -22.00
C MET A 249 -11.20 -19.24 -21.32
N LEU A 250 -10.58 -19.40 -20.15
CA LEU A 250 -10.63 -20.66 -19.39
C LEU A 250 -12.07 -21.08 -19.06
N ALA A 251 -12.93 -20.13 -18.68
CA ALA A 251 -14.34 -20.38 -18.40
C ALA A 251 -15.14 -20.79 -19.65
N LYS A 252 -14.83 -20.19 -20.81
CA LYS A 252 -15.40 -20.61 -22.10
C LYS A 252 -15.00 -22.04 -22.41
N ASP A 253 -13.71 -22.36 -22.36
CA ASP A 253 -13.19 -23.70 -22.64
C ASP A 253 -13.76 -24.74 -21.67
N SER A 254 -13.87 -24.40 -20.38
CA SER A 254 -14.46 -25.25 -19.35
C SER A 254 -15.91 -25.62 -19.69
N ARG A 255 -16.68 -24.67 -20.23
CA ARG A 255 -18.06 -24.93 -20.66
C ARG A 255 -18.12 -25.73 -21.95
N THR A 256 -17.23 -25.44 -22.89
CA THR A 256 -17.26 -26.00 -24.25
C THR A 256 -16.68 -27.42 -24.35
N THR A 257 -15.61 -27.75 -23.63
CA THR A 257 -14.94 -29.04 -23.78
C THR A 257 -15.86 -30.21 -23.44
N ALA A 258 -15.77 -31.30 -24.19
CA ALA A 258 -16.63 -32.47 -24.06
C ALA A 258 -16.29 -33.29 -22.80
N ARG A 259 -15.01 -33.38 -22.42
CA ARG A 259 -14.56 -34.20 -21.29
C ARG A 259 -14.77 -33.45 -19.97
N TRP A 260 -15.56 -34.03 -19.06
CA TRP A 260 -15.85 -33.41 -17.76
C TRP A 260 -14.58 -33.15 -16.92
N GLN A 261 -13.58 -34.02 -17.01
CA GLN A 261 -12.29 -33.87 -16.31
C GLN A 261 -11.57 -32.59 -16.76
N ASP A 262 -11.57 -32.33 -18.06
CA ASP A 262 -10.90 -31.18 -18.66
C ASP A 262 -11.56 -29.87 -18.24
N LYS A 263 -12.88 -29.88 -17.94
CA LYS A 263 -13.60 -28.73 -17.41
C LYS A 263 -12.99 -28.18 -16.12
N ILE A 264 -12.44 -29.06 -15.28
CA ILE A 264 -11.82 -28.70 -13.99
C ILE A 264 -10.31 -28.63 -14.14
N MET A 265 -9.69 -29.63 -14.77
CA MET A 265 -8.22 -29.72 -14.85
C MET A 265 -7.60 -28.54 -15.61
N LEU A 266 -8.30 -27.94 -16.59
CA LEU A 266 -7.75 -26.83 -17.36
C LEU A 266 -7.27 -25.66 -16.50
N TRP A 267 -7.94 -25.42 -15.36
CA TRP A 267 -7.60 -24.33 -14.44
C TRP A 267 -6.26 -24.56 -13.71
N PHE A 268 -5.88 -25.81 -13.51
CA PHE A 268 -4.70 -26.20 -12.73
C PHE A 268 -3.58 -26.81 -13.58
N ARG A 269 -3.80 -26.95 -14.89
CA ARG A 269 -2.80 -27.40 -15.86
C ARG A 269 -1.78 -26.30 -16.16
N PRO A 270 -0.63 -26.68 -16.75
CA PRO A 270 0.39 -25.72 -17.15
C PRO A 270 -0.17 -24.60 -18.03
N THR A 271 0.32 -23.39 -17.84
CA THR A 271 -0.10 -22.22 -18.62
C THR A 271 0.02 -22.48 -20.12
N GLY A 272 -1.06 -22.19 -20.85
CA GLY A 272 -1.17 -22.44 -22.29
C GLY A 272 -1.74 -23.81 -22.64
N TRP A 273 -1.85 -24.75 -21.70
CA TRP A 273 -2.60 -25.99 -21.91
C TRP A 273 -4.09 -25.68 -22.06
N ARG A 274 -4.71 -26.24 -23.09
CA ARG A 274 -6.16 -26.19 -23.37
C ARG A 274 -6.62 -27.55 -23.88
N PRO A 275 -7.90 -27.93 -23.72
CA PRO A 275 -8.43 -29.17 -24.26
C PRO A 275 -8.33 -29.23 -25.78
N ASP A 276 -8.01 -30.41 -26.34
CA ASP A 276 -7.77 -30.58 -27.79
C ASP A 276 -8.99 -30.22 -28.64
N ASP A 277 -10.20 -30.47 -28.14
CA ASP A 277 -11.44 -30.11 -28.81
C ASP A 277 -11.66 -28.58 -28.84
N CYS A 278 -11.30 -27.88 -27.77
CA CYS A 278 -11.28 -26.41 -27.76
C CYS A 278 -10.19 -25.85 -28.69
N LEU A 279 -9.02 -26.46 -28.74
CA LEU A 279 -7.94 -26.07 -29.67
C LEU A 279 -8.33 -26.33 -31.13
N ALA A 280 -9.02 -27.44 -31.43
CA ALA A 280 -9.51 -27.76 -32.76
C ALA A 280 -10.60 -26.78 -33.21
N MET A 281 -11.48 -26.34 -32.30
CA MET A 281 -12.45 -25.28 -32.57
C MET A 281 -11.77 -23.94 -32.86
N ASP A 282 -10.70 -23.63 -32.13
CA ASP A 282 -9.88 -22.42 -32.32
C ASP A 282 -8.78 -22.60 -33.39
N ALA A 283 -8.72 -23.73 -34.12
CA ALA A 283 -7.75 -23.92 -35.21
C ALA A 283 -7.99 -22.97 -36.40
N ALA A 284 -9.10 -22.23 -36.37
CA ALA A 284 -9.42 -21.10 -37.23
C ALA A 284 -9.08 -19.71 -36.62
N ASP A 285 -8.50 -19.64 -35.40
CA ASP A 285 -8.11 -18.40 -34.71
C ASP A 285 -6.70 -17.96 -35.17
N PRO A 286 -6.57 -16.91 -36.01
CA PRO A 286 -5.28 -16.41 -36.49
C PRO A 286 -4.47 -15.66 -35.41
N GLY A 287 -4.97 -15.56 -34.17
CA GLY A 287 -4.41 -14.70 -33.12
C GLY A 287 -3.30 -15.29 -32.25
N MET A 288 -3.07 -16.61 -32.24
CA MET A 288 -1.98 -17.23 -31.47
C MET A 288 -0.64 -17.09 -32.22
N GLN A 289 0.32 -16.37 -31.65
CA GLN A 289 1.67 -16.31 -32.21
C GLN A 289 2.42 -17.61 -31.93
N LYS A 290 2.49 -18.50 -32.92
CA LYS A 290 3.17 -19.79 -32.81
C LYS A 290 4.67 -19.68 -32.48
N ASN A 291 5.30 -18.57 -32.85
CA ASN A 291 6.74 -18.36 -32.70
C ASN A 291 7.12 -17.25 -31.69
N GLY A 292 6.16 -16.54 -31.08
CA GLY A 292 6.38 -15.50 -30.05
C GLY A 292 7.16 -14.25 -30.51
N SER A 293 7.99 -14.37 -31.54
CA SER A 293 8.93 -13.36 -32.04
C SER A 293 8.61 -12.87 -33.45
N ALA A 294 7.47 -13.29 -34.04
CA ALA A 294 7.02 -12.72 -35.30
C ALA A 294 6.69 -11.24 -35.16
N ASP A 295 7.19 -10.43 -36.10
CA ASP A 295 6.84 -9.03 -36.23
C ASP A 295 5.34 -8.89 -36.49
N ARG A 296 4.65 -8.38 -35.48
CA ARG A 296 3.23 -8.05 -35.52
C ARG A 296 3.08 -6.56 -35.21
N PRO A 297 2.20 -5.84 -35.92
CA PRO A 297 1.81 -4.51 -35.51
C PRO A 297 1.30 -4.52 -34.07
N LYS A 298 1.96 -3.77 -33.21
CA LYS A 298 1.54 -3.59 -31.83
C LYS A 298 0.15 -2.93 -31.79
N TYR A 299 -0.68 -3.28 -30.82
CA TYR A 299 -2.02 -2.71 -30.67
C TYR A 299 -1.92 -1.24 -30.25
N ASP A 300 -2.24 -0.32 -31.17
CA ASP A 300 -2.25 1.13 -30.92
C ASP A 300 -3.42 1.82 -31.65
N PRO A 301 -4.64 1.77 -31.08
CA PRO A 301 -5.77 2.47 -31.66
C PRO A 301 -5.51 3.97 -31.82
N GLN A 302 -5.88 4.51 -32.98
CA GLN A 302 -5.70 5.93 -33.26
C GLN A 302 -6.97 6.70 -32.86
N THR A 303 -6.75 7.85 -32.23
CA THR A 303 -7.81 8.73 -31.73
C THR A 303 -7.40 10.18 -31.91
N THR A 304 -8.34 11.12 -31.74
CA THR A 304 -8.06 12.55 -31.94
C THR A 304 -7.14 13.10 -30.85
N TRP A 305 -6.38 14.14 -31.17
CA TRP A 305 -5.53 14.81 -30.19
C TRP A 305 -6.35 15.37 -29.00
N GLY A 306 -7.56 15.89 -29.26
CA GLY A 306 -8.45 16.38 -28.20
C GLY A 306 -8.81 15.29 -27.18
N LYS A 307 -9.10 14.06 -27.64
CA LYS A 307 -9.32 12.92 -26.74
C LYS A 307 -8.07 12.58 -25.93
N LYS A 308 -6.88 12.56 -26.56
CA LYS A 308 -5.61 12.31 -25.85
C LYS A 308 -5.32 13.38 -24.78
N ALA A 309 -5.52 14.66 -25.11
CA ALA A 309 -5.32 15.77 -24.19
C ALA A 309 -6.29 15.69 -22.99
N TYR A 310 -7.57 15.39 -23.25
CA TYR A 310 -8.55 15.17 -22.19
C TYR A 310 -8.19 13.98 -21.30
N VAL A 311 -7.81 12.85 -21.89
CA VAL A 311 -7.39 11.66 -21.12
C VAL A 311 -6.18 11.97 -20.25
N ALA A 312 -5.19 12.71 -20.76
CA ALA A 312 -4.05 13.14 -19.94
C ALA A 312 -4.50 13.96 -18.72
N PHE A 313 -5.38 14.95 -18.91
CA PHE A 313 -5.97 15.73 -17.82
C PHE A 313 -6.75 14.84 -16.83
N ALA A 314 -7.64 14.00 -17.33
CA ALA A 314 -8.47 13.11 -16.52
C ALA A 314 -7.64 12.12 -15.70
N MET A 315 -6.54 11.61 -16.27
CA MET A 315 -5.60 10.74 -15.56
C MET A 315 -4.87 11.50 -14.46
N VAL A 316 -4.39 12.72 -14.69
CA VAL A 316 -3.75 13.54 -13.64
C VAL A 316 -4.71 13.77 -12.47
N VAL A 317 -5.96 14.18 -12.75
CA VAL A 317 -6.98 14.36 -11.71
C VAL A 317 -7.21 13.05 -10.97
N THR A 318 -7.40 11.93 -11.69
CA THR A 318 -7.65 10.62 -11.09
C THR A 318 -6.49 10.17 -10.20
N PHE A 319 -5.23 10.40 -10.60
CA PHE A 319 -4.05 10.07 -9.79
C PHE A 319 -3.92 10.92 -8.53
N VAL A 320 -4.15 12.23 -8.64
CA VAL A 320 -4.13 13.13 -7.47
C VAL A 320 -5.21 12.73 -6.47
N VAL A 321 -6.45 12.54 -6.94
CA VAL A 321 -7.55 12.13 -6.06
C VAL A 321 -7.30 10.76 -5.46
N SER A 322 -6.80 9.81 -6.25
CA SER A 322 -6.51 8.46 -5.75
C SER A 322 -5.40 8.43 -4.71
N THR A 323 -4.39 9.29 -4.84
CA THR A 323 -3.32 9.44 -3.85
C THR A 323 -3.90 9.82 -2.48
N ILE A 324 -4.75 10.85 -2.46
CA ILE A 324 -5.42 11.32 -1.24
C ILE A 324 -6.40 10.25 -0.72
N PHE A 325 -7.22 9.69 -1.61
CA PHE A 325 -8.23 8.68 -1.29
C PHE A 325 -7.62 7.43 -0.66
N ILE A 326 -6.57 6.85 -1.26
CA ILE A 326 -5.90 5.67 -0.74
C ILE A 326 -5.24 6.01 0.59
N PHE A 327 -4.53 7.13 0.69
CA PHE A 327 -3.88 7.55 1.92
C PHE A 327 -4.86 7.68 3.10
N LEU A 328 -6.04 8.25 2.86
CA LEU A 328 -7.10 8.43 3.85
C LEU A 328 -8.02 7.22 4.02
N SER A 329 -7.90 6.17 3.19
CA SER A 329 -8.85 5.04 3.18
C SER A 329 -9.17 4.41 4.54
N PRO A 330 -8.25 4.27 5.52
CA PRO A 330 -8.59 3.74 6.85
C PRO A 330 -9.57 4.61 7.65
N GLN A 331 -9.70 5.89 7.29
CA GLN A 331 -10.52 6.89 7.97
C GLN A 331 -11.88 7.13 7.28
N LEU A 332 -12.10 6.52 6.11
CA LEU A 332 -13.28 6.75 5.30
C LEU A 332 -14.39 5.75 5.65
N SER A 333 -15.64 6.23 5.63
CA SER A 333 -16.81 5.36 5.74
C SER A 333 -16.93 4.40 4.56
N ALA A 334 -17.67 3.30 4.74
CA ALA A 334 -17.93 2.34 3.66
C ALA A 334 -18.56 2.98 2.41
N MET A 335 -19.43 3.99 2.58
CA MET A 335 -20.03 4.74 1.48
C MET A 335 -19.00 5.57 0.71
N GLN A 336 -18.10 6.27 1.43
CA GLN A 336 -17.01 7.04 0.80
C GLN A 336 -16.02 6.11 0.08
N LEU A 337 -15.71 4.95 0.65
CA LEU A 337 -14.88 3.93 0.01
C LEU A 337 -15.53 3.44 -1.29
N ALA A 338 -16.81 3.06 -1.25
CA ALA A 338 -17.55 2.61 -2.42
C ALA A 338 -17.62 3.70 -3.51
N ALA A 339 -17.91 4.94 -3.13
CA ALA A 339 -17.95 6.09 -4.05
C ALA A 339 -16.58 6.34 -4.69
N GLY A 340 -15.51 6.36 -3.89
CA GLY A 340 -14.14 6.56 -4.37
C GLY A 340 -13.73 5.47 -5.36
N VAL A 341 -13.98 4.20 -5.03
CA VAL A 341 -13.73 3.06 -5.94
C VAL A 341 -14.51 3.22 -7.24
N LEU A 342 -15.81 3.52 -7.18
CA LEU A 342 -16.63 3.68 -8.37
C LEU A 342 -16.13 4.82 -9.26
N LEU A 343 -15.80 5.98 -8.70
CA LEU A 343 -15.32 7.16 -9.42
C LEU A 343 -13.97 6.93 -10.09
N VAL A 344 -13.05 6.25 -9.40
CA VAL A 344 -11.73 5.92 -9.94
C VAL A 344 -11.84 4.86 -11.03
N VAL A 345 -12.48 3.71 -10.75
CA VAL A 345 -12.60 2.60 -11.70
C VAL A 345 -13.33 3.03 -12.97
N SER A 346 -14.44 3.76 -12.85
CA SER A 346 -15.15 4.29 -14.02
C SER A 346 -14.28 5.28 -14.80
N GLY A 347 -13.54 6.15 -14.13
CA GLY A 347 -12.60 7.08 -14.78
C GLY A 347 -11.54 6.36 -15.60
N LEU A 348 -10.97 5.28 -15.07
CA LEU A 348 -10.00 4.45 -15.78
C LEU A 348 -10.61 3.77 -17.01
N VAL A 349 -11.81 3.20 -16.88
CA VAL A 349 -12.51 2.55 -18.00
C VAL A 349 -12.81 3.56 -19.12
N ILE A 350 -13.33 4.74 -18.75
CA ILE A 350 -13.69 5.80 -19.70
C ILE A 350 -12.44 6.35 -20.39
N ALA A 351 -11.36 6.60 -19.64
CA ALA A 351 -10.11 7.09 -20.20
C ALA A 351 -9.59 6.15 -21.29
N ASN A 352 -9.57 4.84 -21.04
CA ASN A 352 -9.13 3.87 -22.02
C ASN A 352 -10.13 3.69 -23.18
N ASP A 353 -11.45 3.81 -22.95
CA ASP A 353 -12.47 3.79 -24.01
C ASP A 353 -12.26 4.90 -25.04
N LEU A 354 -11.95 6.12 -24.58
CA LEU A 354 -11.65 7.26 -25.44
C LEU A 354 -10.37 7.04 -26.27
N LEU A 355 -9.38 6.36 -25.69
CA LEU A 355 -8.14 5.99 -26.39
C LEU A 355 -8.35 4.88 -27.42
N GLU A 356 -9.33 4.00 -27.22
CA GLU A 356 -9.79 3.08 -28.27
C GLU A 356 -10.54 3.79 -29.42
N GLY A 357 -10.73 5.10 -29.33
CA GLY A 357 -11.45 5.89 -30.34
C GLY A 357 -12.97 5.92 -30.14
N HIS A 358 -13.48 5.19 -29.15
CA HIS A 358 -14.89 5.14 -28.82
C HIS A 358 -15.34 6.37 -27.99
N ASP A 359 -16.65 6.51 -27.80
CA ASP A 359 -17.26 7.50 -26.90
C ASP A 359 -18.45 6.88 -26.13
N ARG A 360 -18.37 5.57 -25.82
CA ARG A 360 -19.50 4.79 -25.29
C ARG A 360 -20.03 5.38 -23.99
N TYR A 361 -19.14 5.99 -23.21
CA TYR A 361 -19.42 6.45 -21.86
C TYR A 361 -19.38 7.97 -21.70
N ARG A 362 -19.46 8.75 -22.80
CA ARG A 362 -19.34 10.22 -22.76
C ARG A 362 -20.29 10.86 -21.73
N TRP A 363 -21.53 10.39 -21.64
CA TRP A 363 -22.54 10.93 -20.73
C TRP A 363 -22.27 10.57 -19.27
N ILE A 364 -21.72 9.38 -19.03
CA ILE A 364 -21.26 9.00 -17.69
C ILE A 364 -20.10 9.91 -17.28
N GLU A 365 -19.20 10.24 -18.21
CA GLU A 365 -18.06 11.12 -17.92
C GLU A 365 -18.47 12.55 -17.56
N TRP A 366 -19.47 13.11 -18.25
CA TRP A 366 -20.05 14.41 -17.93
C TRP A 366 -20.59 14.49 -16.50
N LEU A 367 -21.07 13.38 -15.95
CA LEU A 367 -21.50 13.29 -14.55
C LEU A 367 -20.34 12.96 -13.60
N ARG A 368 -19.49 12.00 -13.99
CA ARG A 368 -18.42 11.44 -13.16
C ARG A 368 -17.35 12.47 -12.85
N MET A 369 -16.91 13.29 -13.81
CA MET A 369 -15.82 14.24 -13.58
C MET A 369 -16.19 15.32 -12.54
N PRO A 370 -17.38 15.98 -12.62
CA PRO A 370 -17.84 16.84 -11.53
C PRO A 370 -17.92 16.14 -10.17
N LEU A 371 -18.45 14.91 -10.12
CA LEU A 371 -18.49 14.13 -8.88
C LEU A 371 -17.10 13.80 -8.34
N MET A 372 -16.13 13.52 -9.22
CA MET A 372 -14.73 13.31 -8.84
C MET A 372 -14.13 14.56 -8.21
N LEU A 373 -14.41 15.75 -8.74
CA LEU A 373 -13.94 17.01 -8.16
C LEU A 373 -14.62 17.34 -6.83
N LEU A 374 -15.91 17.07 -6.69
CA LEU A 374 -16.63 17.20 -5.42
C LEU A 374 -16.08 16.23 -4.36
N PHE A 375 -15.81 14.98 -4.76
CA PHE A 375 -15.18 13.98 -3.90
C PHE A 375 -13.77 14.42 -3.49
N ALA A 376 -12.98 14.97 -4.41
CA ALA A 376 -11.67 15.54 -4.11
C ALA A 376 -11.75 16.67 -3.08
N ALA A 377 -12.71 17.58 -3.23
CA ALA A 377 -12.93 18.67 -2.28
C ALA A 377 -13.35 18.16 -0.89
N ASN A 378 -14.16 17.08 -0.84
CA ASN A 378 -14.51 16.42 0.41
C ASN A 378 -13.29 15.79 1.09
N LEU A 379 -12.48 15.03 0.35
CA LEU A 379 -11.25 14.43 0.86
C LEU A 379 -10.23 15.48 1.33
N TRP A 380 -10.17 16.62 0.64
CA TRP A 380 -9.26 17.70 0.99
C TRP A 380 -9.58 18.34 2.35
N SER A 381 -10.87 18.39 2.69
CA SER A 381 -11.39 19.12 3.86
C SER A 381 -11.89 18.19 4.97
N ILE A 382 -11.69 16.87 4.86
CA ILE A 382 -12.13 15.94 5.89
C ILE A 382 -11.25 16.06 7.14
N PRO A 383 -11.83 16.29 8.34
CA PRO A 383 -11.06 16.26 9.56
C PRO A 383 -10.61 14.83 9.87
N VAL A 384 -9.33 14.66 10.18
CA VAL A 384 -8.77 13.34 10.51
C VAL A 384 -8.23 13.36 11.93
N ALA A 385 -8.72 12.44 12.75
CA ALA A 385 -8.20 12.23 14.09
C ALA A 385 -6.91 11.39 14.05
N THR A 386 -5.90 11.82 14.78
CA THR A 386 -4.67 11.06 15.05
C THR A 386 -4.66 10.66 16.51
N THR A 387 -4.22 9.45 16.82
CA THR A 387 -4.08 8.97 18.20
C THR A 387 -2.62 8.61 18.49
N VAL A 388 -2.13 9.09 19.63
CA VAL A 388 -0.81 8.77 20.19
C VAL A 388 -1.04 8.11 21.54
N VAL A 389 -0.50 6.91 21.72
CA VAL A 389 -0.62 6.13 22.96
C VAL A 389 0.77 5.80 23.46
N ASP A 390 1.07 6.17 24.70
CA ASP A 390 2.31 5.84 25.38
C ASP A 390 2.00 5.19 26.72
N THR A 391 2.87 4.25 27.14
CA THR A 391 2.70 3.50 28.38
C THR A 391 4.01 3.46 29.17
N ILE A 392 3.93 3.58 30.50
CA ILE A 392 5.08 3.46 31.40
C ILE A 392 4.66 2.80 32.73
N VAL A 393 5.59 2.09 33.38
CA VAL A 393 5.37 1.53 34.72
C VAL A 393 5.84 2.53 35.78
N ILE A 394 4.97 2.78 36.75
CA ILE A 394 5.15 3.70 37.89
C ILE A 394 5.19 2.89 39.18
N GLU A 395 6.17 3.15 40.03
CA GLU A 395 6.37 2.48 41.33
C GLU A 395 5.47 3.07 42.43
N ARG A 396 4.20 3.35 42.09
CA ARG A 396 3.18 3.90 42.99
C ARG A 396 1.81 3.27 42.72
N PRO A 397 0.92 3.24 43.72
CA PRO A 397 -0.45 2.76 43.54
C PRO A 397 -1.20 3.57 42.46
N ALA A 398 -2.09 2.88 41.74
CA ALA A 398 -2.85 3.49 40.65
C ALA A 398 -3.73 4.67 41.11
N SER A 399 -4.30 4.62 42.31
CA SER A 399 -5.12 5.70 42.89
C SER A 399 -4.31 6.97 43.13
N GLN A 400 -3.17 6.84 43.81
CA GLN A 400 -2.26 7.96 44.07
C GLN A 400 -1.74 8.58 42.77
N SER A 401 -1.42 7.73 41.80
CA SER A 401 -0.93 8.17 40.49
C SER A 401 -1.99 8.92 39.69
N LEU A 402 -3.22 8.41 39.72
CA LEU A 402 -4.34 9.07 39.09
C LEU A 402 -4.67 10.42 39.74
N ASP A 403 -4.69 10.51 41.07
CA ASP A 403 -4.94 11.77 41.78
C ASP A 403 -3.90 12.84 41.43
N TYR A 404 -2.63 12.45 41.39
CA TYR A 404 -1.56 13.35 40.97
C TYR A 404 -1.72 13.78 39.50
N ALA A 405 -2.07 12.87 38.59
CA ALA A 405 -2.29 13.19 37.17
C ALA A 405 -3.50 14.11 36.93
N ARG A 406 -4.57 13.94 37.71
CA ARG A 406 -5.80 14.75 37.67
C ARG A 406 -5.68 16.10 38.34
N THR A 407 -4.61 16.33 39.10
CA THR A 407 -4.31 17.62 39.71
C THR A 407 -3.63 18.52 38.68
N VAL A 408 -4.44 19.14 37.82
CA VAL A 408 -3.95 19.83 36.60
C VAL A 408 -3.05 21.03 36.89
N SER A 409 -3.13 21.62 38.09
CA SER A 409 -2.21 22.66 38.56
C SER A 409 -0.74 22.20 38.56
N ARG A 410 -0.49 20.89 38.64
CA ARG A 410 0.84 20.27 38.59
C ARG A 410 1.29 19.87 37.19
N TRP A 411 0.47 20.03 36.16
CA TRP A 411 0.87 19.68 34.79
C TRP A 411 2.18 20.36 34.35
N PRO A 412 2.48 21.63 34.69
CA PRO A 412 3.78 22.22 34.35
C PRO A 412 5.00 21.47 34.91
N GLU A 413 4.83 20.62 35.93
CA GLU A 413 5.90 19.79 36.50
C GLU A 413 6.30 18.65 35.57
N TRP A 414 5.38 18.12 34.75
CA TRP A 414 5.59 16.88 34.01
C TRP A 414 5.07 16.87 32.57
N HIS A 415 4.22 17.81 32.15
CA HIS A 415 3.94 18.10 30.75
C HIS A 415 4.93 19.15 30.25
N PRO A 416 5.87 18.79 29.36
CA PRO A 416 6.88 19.72 28.86
C PRO A 416 6.31 20.88 28.04
N GLN A 417 5.05 20.78 27.59
CA GLN A 417 4.38 21.81 26.81
C GLN A 417 3.54 22.77 27.67
N SER A 418 3.16 22.37 28.88
CA SER A 418 2.27 23.17 29.73
C SER A 418 3.05 24.30 30.38
N ALA A 419 2.88 25.52 29.87
CA ALA A 419 3.53 26.70 30.44
C ALA A 419 2.78 27.18 31.69
N VAL A 420 1.45 27.28 31.62
CA VAL A 420 0.60 27.75 32.72
C VAL A 420 -0.73 27.00 32.68
N VAL A 421 -1.21 26.53 33.82
CA VAL A 421 -2.55 25.97 33.98
C VAL A 421 -3.35 26.79 35.00
N GLN A 422 -4.57 27.13 34.64
CA GLN A 422 -5.53 27.87 35.46
C GLN A 422 -6.77 27.00 35.65
N ALA A 423 -6.95 26.48 36.86
CA ALA A 423 -8.14 25.73 37.27
C ALA A 423 -8.73 26.39 38.52
N GLU A 424 -10.06 26.34 38.66
CA GLU A 424 -10.74 26.84 39.87
C GLU A 424 -10.39 25.99 41.10
N ASN A 425 -10.27 24.67 40.90
CA ASN A 425 -9.85 23.72 41.92
C ASN A 425 -8.36 23.37 41.77
N GLN A 426 -7.63 23.42 42.88
CA GLN A 426 -6.19 23.10 42.95
C GLN A 426 -5.92 21.61 43.18
N GLY A 427 -6.94 20.80 43.47
CA GLY A 427 -6.87 19.34 43.68
C GLY A 427 -7.23 18.53 42.42
N PRO A 428 -7.47 17.21 42.58
CA PRO A 428 -7.92 16.35 41.48
C PRO A 428 -9.24 16.84 40.89
N LEU A 429 -9.29 16.97 39.56
CA LEU A 429 -10.50 17.40 38.85
C LEU A 429 -11.44 16.22 38.52
N GLU A 430 -12.72 16.48 38.67
CA GLU A 430 -13.84 15.56 38.49
C GLU A 430 -14.63 15.86 37.20
N ALA A 431 -15.49 14.92 36.78
CA ALA A 431 -16.29 15.09 35.58
C ALA A 431 -17.18 16.36 35.67
N GLY A 432 -17.13 17.19 34.63
CA GLY A 432 -17.78 18.50 34.58
C GLY A 432 -16.87 19.68 34.93
N ASP A 433 -15.72 19.45 35.58
CA ASP A 433 -14.77 20.52 35.87
C ASP A 433 -14.13 21.07 34.59
N ARG A 434 -13.78 22.36 34.62
CA ARG A 434 -13.16 23.07 33.50
C ARG A 434 -11.89 23.78 33.94
N PHE A 435 -10.93 23.87 33.02
CA PHE A 435 -9.68 24.58 33.25
C PHE A 435 -9.09 25.10 31.95
N HIS A 436 -8.20 26.08 32.06
CA HIS A 436 -7.48 26.65 30.93
C HIS A 436 -6.00 26.33 31.02
N GLU A 437 -5.39 26.08 29.87
CA GLU A 437 -3.97 25.79 29.75
C GLU A 437 -3.35 26.66 28.68
N VAL A 438 -2.15 27.18 28.94
CA VAL A 438 -1.28 27.79 27.94
C VAL A 438 -0.21 26.77 27.58
N ILE A 439 -0.21 26.32 26.33
CA ILE A 439 0.77 25.37 25.79
C ILE A 439 1.80 26.07 24.90
N ASP A 440 3.06 25.64 24.99
CA ASP A 440 4.13 26.04 24.08
C ASP A 440 4.13 25.11 22.83
N THR A 441 3.70 25.66 21.69
CA THR A 441 3.70 24.95 20.39
C THR A 441 4.85 25.45 19.50
N PRO A 442 5.23 24.70 18.45
CA PRO A 442 6.22 25.18 17.47
C PRO A 442 5.82 26.49 16.78
N MET A 443 4.52 26.82 16.72
CA MET A 443 4.01 28.05 16.13
C MET A 443 3.84 29.19 17.15
N GLY A 444 4.23 28.98 18.41
CA GLY A 444 4.10 29.94 19.50
C GLY A 444 3.21 29.42 20.64
N ARG A 445 2.94 30.29 21.61
CA ARG A 445 2.03 29.98 22.72
C ARG A 445 0.60 29.91 22.24
N SER A 446 -0.12 28.90 22.70
CA SER A 446 -1.52 28.71 22.38
C SER A 446 -2.34 28.38 23.62
N ARG A 447 -3.62 28.77 23.62
CA ARG A 447 -4.53 28.57 24.75
C ARG A 447 -5.48 27.42 24.46
N VAL A 448 -5.63 26.52 25.41
CA VAL A 448 -6.56 25.39 25.35
C VAL A 448 -7.56 25.51 26.49
N SER A 449 -8.84 25.37 26.17
CA SER A 449 -9.91 25.26 27.15
C SER A 449 -10.29 23.79 27.30
N TRP A 450 -10.18 23.26 28.51
CA TRP A 450 -10.43 21.86 28.82
C TRP A 450 -11.71 21.67 29.63
N GLU A 451 -12.38 20.55 29.39
CA GLU A 451 -13.54 20.06 30.15
C GLU A 451 -13.34 18.57 30.45
N VAL A 452 -13.55 18.17 31.71
CA VAL A 452 -13.47 16.77 32.13
C VAL A 452 -14.76 16.05 31.73
N ILE A 453 -14.64 15.08 30.82
CA ILE A 453 -15.80 14.41 30.20
C ILE A 453 -16.28 13.21 31.03
N ALA A 454 -15.35 12.44 31.57
CA ALA A 454 -15.67 11.18 32.24
C ALA A 454 -14.62 10.79 33.28
N ASN A 455 -15.13 10.31 34.40
CA ASN A 455 -14.41 9.62 35.47
C ASN A 455 -15.26 8.39 35.79
N SER A 456 -14.99 7.24 35.16
CA SER A 456 -15.76 6.01 35.40
C SER A 456 -14.87 4.91 35.94
N ALA A 457 -15.48 4.00 36.72
CA ALA A 457 -14.87 2.90 37.46
C ALA A 457 -13.69 2.24 36.72
N GLU A 458 -12.58 2.04 37.44
CA GLU A 458 -11.27 1.53 36.97
C GLU A 458 -10.22 2.57 36.52
N ASN A 459 -9.98 3.60 37.34
CA ASN A 459 -8.80 4.47 37.24
C ASN A 459 -8.60 5.14 35.86
N GLN A 460 -9.68 5.55 35.21
CA GLN A 460 -9.65 6.28 33.94
C GLN A 460 -10.11 7.72 34.13
N TRP A 461 -9.39 8.65 33.50
CA TRP A 461 -9.74 10.06 33.47
C TRP A 461 -9.60 10.62 32.06
N ARG A 462 -10.62 11.36 31.61
CA ARG A 462 -10.69 11.87 30.23
C ARG A 462 -11.07 13.34 30.22
N VAL A 463 -10.33 14.12 29.45
CA VAL A 463 -10.59 15.54 29.18
C VAL A 463 -10.68 15.82 27.70
N ARG A 464 -11.58 16.74 27.33
CA ARG A 464 -11.67 17.33 25.99
C ARG A 464 -11.18 18.76 26.06
N GLY A 465 -10.22 19.09 25.20
CA GLY A 465 -9.68 20.42 25.00
C GLY A 465 -10.14 20.97 23.66
N VAL A 466 -10.44 22.27 23.61
CA VAL A 466 -10.53 23.03 22.37
C VAL A 466 -9.44 24.08 22.39
N ASN A 467 -8.58 24.06 21.38
CA ASN A 467 -7.59 25.10 21.18
C ASN A 467 -8.29 26.38 20.71
N LEU A 468 -8.18 27.44 21.51
CA LEU A 468 -8.91 28.70 21.29
C LEU A 468 -8.33 29.55 20.17
N ASP A 469 -7.14 29.22 19.66
CA ASP A 469 -6.47 29.99 18.61
C ASP A 469 -6.66 29.36 17.21
N ASN A 470 -7.00 28.08 17.13
CA ASN A 470 -7.15 27.36 15.85
C ASN A 470 -8.32 26.36 15.79
N ASP A 471 -9.18 26.33 16.80
CA ASP A 471 -10.37 25.46 16.93
C ASP A 471 -10.06 23.96 16.82
N VAL A 472 -8.81 23.54 17.03
CA VAL A 472 -8.45 22.12 17.05
C VAL A 472 -8.98 21.47 18.31
N GLU A 473 -9.76 20.40 18.14
CA GLU A 473 -10.20 19.54 19.23
C GLU A 473 -9.09 18.57 19.62
N ILE A 474 -8.84 18.49 20.92
CA ILE A 474 -7.88 17.61 21.56
C ILE A 474 -8.64 16.78 22.59
N GLU A 475 -8.35 15.51 22.70
CA GLU A 475 -8.85 14.65 23.75
C GLU A 475 -7.65 13.96 24.40
N LEU A 476 -7.60 13.99 25.73
CA LEU A 476 -6.55 13.37 26.50
C LEU A 476 -7.18 12.41 27.50
N ALA A 477 -6.68 11.19 27.53
CA ALA A 477 -7.13 10.15 28.43
C ALA A 477 -5.94 9.58 29.20
N TYR A 478 -6.11 9.40 30.50
CA TYR A 478 -5.19 8.71 31.38
C TYR A 478 -5.87 7.45 31.91
N ARG A 479 -5.13 6.35 31.90
CA ARG A 479 -5.57 5.09 32.49
C ARG A 479 -4.44 4.53 33.35
N PHE A 480 -4.77 4.17 34.59
CA PHE A 480 -3.82 3.52 35.50
C PHE A 480 -4.28 2.11 35.84
N LYS A 481 -3.57 1.11 35.35
CA LYS A 481 -3.84 -0.30 35.68
C LYS A 481 -2.98 -0.70 36.87
N ALA A 482 -3.60 -1.22 37.94
CA ALA A 482 -2.86 -1.74 39.08
C ALA A 482 -2.09 -3.01 38.71
N LEU A 483 -0.88 -3.16 39.25
CA LEU A 483 -0.03 -4.34 39.14
C LEU A 483 0.10 -5.02 40.51
N ASP A 484 0.33 -6.35 40.53
CA ASP A 484 0.30 -7.17 41.76
C ASP A 484 1.36 -6.77 42.82
N ASN A 485 2.40 -6.04 42.41
CA ASN A 485 3.49 -5.56 43.26
C ASN A 485 3.24 -4.16 43.87
N GLY A 486 2.02 -3.62 43.76
CA GLY A 486 1.70 -2.27 44.24
C GLY A 486 2.13 -1.14 43.29
N HIS A 487 2.69 -1.49 42.13
CA HIS A 487 2.98 -0.55 41.06
C HIS A 487 1.73 -0.29 40.21
N SER A 488 1.83 0.63 39.27
CA SER A 488 0.80 0.87 38.27
C SER A 488 1.39 1.03 36.88
N GLU A 489 0.64 0.58 35.88
CA GLU A 489 0.90 0.85 34.48
C GLU A 489 0.09 2.09 34.07
N PHE A 490 0.79 3.17 33.73
CA PHE A 490 0.21 4.42 33.26
C PHE A 490 0.17 4.42 31.74
N GLU A 491 -1.04 4.47 31.18
CA GLU A 491 -1.30 4.67 29.75
C GLU A 491 -1.85 6.10 29.53
N ARG A 492 -1.17 6.86 28.66
CA ARG A 492 -1.58 8.19 28.20
C ARG A 492 -2.00 8.09 26.74
N THR A 493 -3.26 8.41 26.47
CA THR A 493 -3.80 8.50 25.12
C THR A 493 -4.09 9.95 24.77
N LEU A 494 -3.39 10.49 23.77
CA LEU A 494 -3.63 11.81 23.20
C LEU A 494 -4.25 11.64 21.81
N ARG A 495 -5.44 12.19 21.63
CA ARG A 495 -6.14 12.24 20.34
C ARG A 495 -6.33 13.68 19.91
N TYR A 496 -6.01 14.00 18.66
CA TYR A 496 -6.16 15.36 18.12
C TYR A 496 -6.61 15.31 16.67
N THR A 497 -7.30 16.34 16.20
CA THR A 497 -7.83 16.40 14.84
C THR A 497 -7.04 17.36 13.95
N MET A 498 -6.79 16.94 12.71
CA MET A 498 -6.23 17.79 11.67
C MET A 498 -7.35 18.18 10.70
N PRO A 499 -7.58 19.48 10.41
CA PRO A 499 -8.80 19.93 9.76
C PRO A 499 -8.82 19.75 8.22
N ASN A 500 -7.68 19.46 7.61
CA ASN A 500 -7.56 19.28 6.16
C ASN A 500 -6.35 18.43 5.78
N PHE A 501 -6.35 17.93 4.54
CA PHE A 501 -5.31 17.02 4.03
C PHE A 501 -3.88 17.59 4.11
N PRO A 502 -3.58 18.86 3.76
CA PRO A 502 -2.24 19.42 3.94
C PRO A 502 -1.71 19.32 5.37
N LEU A 503 -2.53 19.62 6.36
CA LEU A 503 -2.15 19.51 7.77
C LEU A 503 -2.05 18.05 8.22
N VAL A 504 -2.88 17.16 7.68
CA VAL A 504 -2.73 15.71 7.89
C VAL A 504 -1.38 15.23 7.34
N LEU A 505 -0.99 15.65 6.14
CA LEU A 505 0.28 15.26 5.55
C LEU A 505 1.46 15.82 6.35
N ALA A 506 1.41 17.10 6.74
CA ALA A 506 2.41 17.72 7.62
C ALA A 506 2.49 17.02 8.99
N ASN A 507 1.36 16.56 9.51
CA ASN A 507 1.31 15.78 10.74
C ASN A 507 2.05 14.46 10.60
N VAL A 508 1.79 13.69 9.54
CA VAL A 508 2.45 12.40 9.29
C VAL A 508 3.96 12.56 9.09
N VAL A 509 4.38 13.57 8.33
CA VAL A 509 5.78 13.76 7.98
C VAL A 509 6.58 14.38 9.11
N HIS A 510 5.97 15.22 9.94
CA HIS A 510 6.70 16.03 10.92
C HIS A 510 6.04 16.08 12.30
N PHE A 511 4.78 16.52 12.42
CA PHE A 511 4.23 16.85 13.75
C PHE A 511 4.03 15.62 14.64
N LYS A 512 3.57 14.48 14.10
CA LYS A 512 3.28 13.27 14.88
C LYS A 512 4.50 12.77 15.62
N GLY A 513 5.65 12.63 14.95
CA GLY A 513 6.88 12.17 15.60
C GLY A 513 7.36 13.12 16.70
N ALA A 514 7.23 14.43 16.51
CA ALA A 514 7.54 15.39 17.56
C ALA A 514 6.55 15.33 18.74
N ILE A 515 5.27 15.05 18.48
CA ILE A 515 4.25 14.88 19.53
C ILE A 515 4.50 13.59 20.31
N GLU A 516 4.82 12.48 19.64
CA GLU A 516 5.19 11.20 20.26
C GLU A 516 6.40 11.36 21.20
N GLN A 517 7.48 11.99 20.73
CA GLN A 517 8.66 12.25 21.57
C GLN A 517 8.32 13.09 22.81
N LYS A 518 7.48 14.12 22.66
CA LYS A 518 7.06 14.97 23.79
C LYS A 518 6.13 14.23 24.75
N SER A 519 5.29 13.33 24.23
CA SER A 519 4.42 12.47 25.03
C SER A 519 5.26 11.49 25.86
N GLU A 520 6.23 10.82 25.25
CA GLU A 520 7.18 9.92 25.94
C GLU A 520 7.97 10.67 27.03
N GLN A 521 8.46 11.88 26.75
CA GLN A 521 9.12 12.73 27.74
C GLN A 521 8.19 13.09 28.90
N SER A 522 6.90 13.32 28.62
CA SER A 522 5.92 13.63 29.65
C SER A 522 5.74 12.46 30.62
N LEU A 523 5.68 11.23 30.12
CA LEU A 523 5.59 10.01 30.95
C LEU A 523 6.83 9.81 31.81
N LYS A 524 8.03 10.05 31.26
CA LYS A 524 9.29 9.97 32.01
C LYS A 524 9.33 10.99 33.15
N ARG A 525 8.99 12.25 32.88
CA ARG A 525 8.91 13.29 33.93
C ARG A 525 7.85 12.96 34.97
N PHE A 526 6.68 12.47 34.54
CA PHE A 526 5.63 12.04 35.47
C PHE A 526 6.15 10.97 36.43
N LYS A 527 6.82 9.95 35.90
CA LYS A 527 7.46 8.88 36.70
C LYS A 527 8.45 9.44 37.71
N GLU A 528 9.41 10.25 37.24
CA GLU A 528 10.43 10.85 38.10
C GLU A 528 9.82 11.71 39.22
N THR A 529 8.84 12.55 38.89
CA THR A 529 8.22 13.44 39.87
C THR A 529 7.40 12.68 40.89
N ILE A 530 6.57 11.72 40.46
CA ILE A 530 5.68 11.03 41.41
C ILE A 530 6.43 10.04 42.31
N GLU A 531 7.48 9.39 41.79
CA GLU A 531 8.27 8.43 42.56
C GLU A 531 9.11 9.13 43.64
N THR A 532 9.50 10.38 43.42
CA THR A 532 10.26 11.20 44.38
C THR A 532 9.40 11.91 45.43
N LEU A 533 8.06 11.92 45.30
CA LEU A 533 7.18 12.51 46.30
C LEU A 533 7.29 11.78 47.65
N PRO A 534 7.31 12.51 48.79
CA PRO A 534 7.24 11.89 50.11
C PRO A 534 6.02 10.98 50.19
N VAL A 535 6.20 9.75 50.69
CA VAL A 535 5.07 8.87 51.01
C VAL A 535 4.28 9.57 52.12
N GLY A 536 3.07 10.05 51.80
CA GLY A 536 2.19 10.63 52.81
C GLY A 536 1.91 9.59 53.91
N PRO A 537 1.67 9.99 55.17
CA PRO A 537 1.25 9.06 56.19
C PRO A 537 -0.07 8.40 55.74
N ASN A 538 -0.07 7.07 55.74
CA ASN A 538 -1.22 6.21 55.40
C ASN A 538 -2.46 6.53 56.24
#